data_AF-A0A2I0T3B2-F1
#
_entry.id   AF-A0A2I0T3B2-F1
#
_cell.length_a   1.000
_cell.length_b   1.000
_cell.length_c   1.000
_cell.angle_alpha   90.00
_cell.angle_beta   90.00
_cell.angle_gamma   90.00
#
_symmetry.space_group_name_H-M   'P 1'
#
loop_
_entity.id
_entity.type
_entity.pdbx_description
1 polymer ?
#
loop_
_entity_poly.entity_id
_entity_poly.type
_entity_poly.pdbx_seq_one_letter_code
_entity_poly.pdbx_strand_id
1 'polypeptide(L)'
;MVGKGCCAALKALGAIVYVTEIDPICALQACMDGFRVVKLSEVIRQVDVVITCTGNKNVVTREHLDRMKNSCIVCNMGHSNTEIDVTSLRTPELTWERVRSQVDHVIWPDGKRVVLLAEVTLRTAPRRCFEPLSGKRPVPEFVTER
;
A
#
# COMPACT_ATOMS: atom_id res chain seq x y z
N MET A 1 -0.16 -14.65 -10.11
CA MET A 1 0.22 -13.24 -9.92
C MET A 1 -0.14 -12.88 -8.49
N VAL A 2 0.79 -12.33 -7.70
CA VAL A 2 0.55 -12.07 -6.25
C VAL A 2 -0.54 -11.02 -6.07
N GLY A 3 -0.59 -10.01 -6.93
CA GLY A 3 -1.59 -8.95 -6.82
C GLY A 3 -3.01 -9.40 -7.18
N LYS A 4 -3.24 -10.25 -8.18
CA LYS A 4 -4.58 -10.80 -8.48
C LYS A 4 -5.23 -11.45 -7.26
N GLY A 5 -4.46 -12.21 -6.48
CA GLY A 5 -4.94 -12.82 -5.24
C GLY A 5 -5.30 -11.77 -4.18
N CYS A 6 -4.49 -10.72 -4.06
CA CYS A 6 -4.76 -9.60 -3.17
C CYS A 6 -6.02 -8.83 -3.60
N CYS A 7 -6.13 -8.45 -4.87
CA CYS A 7 -7.27 -7.74 -5.44
C CYS A 7 -8.57 -8.53 -5.25
N ALA A 8 -8.56 -9.84 -5.51
CA ALA A 8 -9.72 -10.69 -5.30
C ALA A 8 -10.14 -10.79 -3.83
N ALA A 9 -9.18 -10.91 -2.91
CA ALA A 9 -9.46 -10.97 -1.47
C ALA A 9 -10.06 -9.65 -0.95
N LEU A 10 -9.49 -8.50 -1.33
CA LEU A 10 -9.99 -7.19 -0.92
C LEU A 10 -11.37 -6.90 -1.53
N LYS A 11 -11.59 -7.29 -2.79
CA LYS A 11 -12.91 -7.21 -3.43
C LYS A 11 -13.95 -8.06 -2.71
N ALA A 12 -13.58 -9.26 -2.25
CA ALA A 12 -14.46 -10.12 -1.46
C ALA A 12 -14.80 -9.52 -0.08
N LEU A 13 -13.91 -8.70 0.48
CA LEU A 13 -14.14 -7.95 1.72
C LEU A 13 -14.95 -6.66 1.50
N GLY A 14 -15.36 -6.35 0.26
CA GLY A 14 -16.20 -5.20 -0.07
C GLY A 14 -15.45 -3.88 -0.25
N ALA A 15 -14.14 -3.94 -0.43
CA ALA A 15 -13.34 -2.75 -0.68
C ALA A 15 -13.38 -2.29 -2.13
N ILE A 16 -13.12 -0.99 -2.34
CA ILE A 16 -13.01 -0.41 -3.67
C ILE A 16 -11.55 -0.53 -4.11
N VAL A 17 -11.25 -1.49 -4.98
CA VAL A 17 -9.88 -1.80 -5.42
C VAL A 17 -9.52 -1.05 -6.69
N TYR A 18 -8.40 -0.32 -6.63
CA TYR A 18 -7.75 0.30 -7.77
C TYR A 18 -6.47 -0.47 -8.11
N VAL A 19 -6.20 -0.62 -9.40
CA VAL A 19 -5.01 -1.31 -9.91
C VAL A 19 -4.13 -0.34 -10.67
N THR A 20 -2.82 -0.48 -10.53
CA THR A 20 -1.85 0.14 -11.45
C THR A 20 -1.07 -0.97 -12.10
N GLU A 21 -0.78 -0.84 -13.39
CA GLU A 21 -0.02 -1.82 -14.16
C GLU A 21 0.72 -1.11 -15.29
N ILE A 22 1.93 -1.55 -15.57
CA ILE A 22 2.75 -1.12 -16.69
C ILE A 22 2.49 -2.05 -17.89
N ASP A 23 2.23 -3.34 -17.65
CA ASP A 23 1.97 -4.31 -18.72
C ASP A 23 0.53 -4.15 -19.24
N PRO A 24 0.33 -3.81 -20.53
CA PRO A 24 -1.01 -3.63 -21.10
C PRO A 24 -1.87 -4.90 -21.06
N ILE A 25 -1.27 -6.10 -21.07
CA ILE A 25 -2.01 -7.36 -20.99
C ILE A 25 -2.57 -7.56 -19.59
N CYS A 26 -1.76 -7.32 -18.57
CA CYS A 26 -2.17 -7.43 -17.17
C CYS A 26 -3.17 -6.33 -16.79
N ALA A 27 -2.97 -5.11 -17.29
CA ALA A 27 -3.93 -4.01 -17.17
C ALA A 27 -5.30 -4.37 -17.78
N LEU A 28 -5.33 -4.93 -18.99
CA LEU A 28 -6.58 -5.35 -19.63
C LEU A 28 -7.28 -6.44 -18.81
N GLN A 29 -6.53 -7.41 -18.27
CA GLN A 29 -7.08 -8.45 -17.40
C GLN A 29 -7.71 -7.85 -16.13
N ALA A 30 -7.04 -6.89 -15.49
CA ALA A 30 -7.60 -6.20 -14.33
C ALA A 30 -8.92 -5.47 -14.67
N CYS A 31 -9.00 -4.83 -15.84
CA CYS A 31 -10.24 -4.22 -16.33
C CYS A 31 -11.35 -5.27 -16.56
N MET A 32 -11.02 -6.43 -17.13
CA MET A 32 -11.98 -7.53 -17.34
C MET A 32 -12.48 -8.12 -16.02
N ASP A 33 -11.63 -8.17 -15.00
CA ASP A 33 -11.99 -8.59 -13.63
C ASP A 33 -12.79 -7.50 -12.88
N GLY A 34 -13.07 -6.36 -13.52
CA GLY A 34 -13.89 -5.27 -12.99
C GLY A 34 -13.15 -4.32 -12.05
N PHE A 35 -11.82 -4.28 -12.13
CA PHE A 35 -11.00 -3.31 -11.41
C PHE A 35 -10.73 -2.07 -12.26
N ARG A 36 -10.55 -0.93 -11.60
CA ARG A 36 -10.18 0.31 -12.30
C ARG A 36 -8.67 0.43 -12.37
N VAL A 37 -8.13 0.42 -13.59
CA VAL A 37 -6.71 0.70 -13.84
C VAL A 37 -6.49 2.21 -13.84
N VAL A 38 -5.59 2.68 -12.99
CA VAL A 38 -5.28 4.10 -12.77
C VAL A 38 -3.77 4.30 -12.66
N LYS A 39 -3.31 5.55 -12.62
CA LYS A 39 -1.95 5.87 -12.21
C LYS A 39 -1.90 6.13 -10.70
N LEU A 40 -0.83 5.69 -10.05
CA LEU A 40 -0.62 5.89 -8.60
C LEU A 40 -0.78 7.36 -8.19
N SER A 41 -0.21 8.27 -8.97
CA SER A 41 -0.22 9.72 -8.71
C SER A 41 -1.62 10.36 -8.70
N GLU A 42 -2.60 9.75 -9.37
CA GLU A 42 -3.98 10.24 -9.44
C GLU A 42 -4.78 9.90 -8.18
N VAL A 43 -4.47 8.77 -7.55
CA VAL A 43 -5.26 8.22 -6.44
C VAL A 43 -4.56 8.27 -5.09
N ILE A 44 -3.26 8.58 -5.05
CA ILE A 44 -2.44 8.57 -3.82
C ILE A 44 -3.02 9.39 -2.66
N ARG A 45 -3.76 10.46 -2.96
CA ARG A 45 -4.37 11.36 -1.95
C ARG A 45 -5.63 10.80 -1.31
N GLN A 46 -6.30 9.85 -1.95
CA GLN A 46 -7.60 9.32 -1.53
C GLN A 46 -7.55 7.90 -0.98
N VAL A 47 -6.47 7.16 -1.22
CA VAL A 47 -6.36 5.73 -0.88
C VAL A 47 -6.10 5.49 0.61
N ASP A 48 -6.76 4.48 1.17
CA ASP A 48 -6.59 4.08 2.56
C ASP A 48 -5.44 3.12 2.79
N VAL A 49 -5.25 2.21 1.84
CA VAL A 49 -4.27 1.13 1.89
C VAL A 49 -3.55 1.08 0.56
N VAL A 50 -2.23 1.01 0.60
CA VAL A 50 -1.36 0.82 -0.56
C VAL A 50 -0.61 -0.48 -0.40
N ILE A 51 -0.80 -1.40 -1.34
CA ILE A 51 -0.11 -2.69 -1.38
C ILE A 51 0.74 -2.76 -2.64
N THR A 52 2.05 -2.99 -2.48
CA THR A 52 2.98 -3.20 -3.59
C THR A 52 3.20 -4.69 -3.87
N CYS A 53 3.00 -5.10 -5.13
CA CYS A 53 3.10 -6.49 -5.59
C CYS A 53 3.90 -6.62 -6.91
N THR A 54 4.76 -5.65 -7.23
CA THR A 54 5.33 -5.49 -8.57
C THR A 54 6.62 -6.28 -8.77
N GLY A 55 7.41 -6.47 -7.72
CA GLY A 55 8.79 -6.93 -7.82
C GLY A 55 9.75 -5.89 -8.40
N ASN A 56 9.31 -4.64 -8.59
CA ASN A 56 10.10 -3.55 -9.13
C ASN A 56 10.56 -2.60 -8.01
N LYS A 57 11.60 -1.81 -8.25
CA LYS A 57 12.14 -0.87 -7.27
C LYS A 57 11.45 0.48 -7.39
N ASN A 58 11.32 1.19 -6.27
CA ASN A 58 10.84 2.59 -6.22
C ASN A 58 9.46 2.80 -6.86
N VAL A 59 8.54 1.87 -6.66
CA VAL A 59 7.13 2.03 -7.08
C VAL A 59 6.45 3.09 -6.21
N VAL A 60 6.68 3.03 -4.90
CA VAL A 60 6.23 4.05 -3.95
C VAL A 60 7.44 4.87 -3.52
N THR A 61 7.54 6.07 -4.08
CA THR A 61 8.62 7.03 -3.82
C THR A 61 8.27 7.95 -2.64
N ARG A 62 9.26 8.72 -2.18
CA ARG A 62 9.06 9.75 -1.14
C ARG A 62 7.92 10.72 -1.48
N GLU A 63 7.85 11.18 -2.73
CA GLU A 63 6.80 12.10 -3.18
C GLU A 63 5.39 11.49 -3.05
N HIS A 64 5.27 10.19 -3.32
CA HIS A 64 4.01 9.49 -3.12
C HIS A 64 3.65 9.45 -1.63
N LEU A 65 4.60 9.09 -0.76
CA LEU A 65 4.41 9.02 0.68
C LEU A 65 4.04 10.39 1.27
N ASP A 66 4.65 11.48 0.81
CA ASP A 66 4.33 12.85 1.23
C ASP A 66 2.91 13.27 0.83
N ARG A 67 2.40 12.78 -0.32
CA ARG A 67 1.05 13.07 -0.81
C ARG A 67 -0.05 12.17 -0.27
N MET A 68 0.28 11.10 0.46
CA MET A 68 -0.72 10.20 1.05
C MET A 68 -1.60 10.91 2.09
N LYS A 69 -2.78 10.34 2.35
CA LYS A 69 -3.63 10.81 3.44
C LYS A 69 -3.08 10.42 4.82
N ASN A 70 -3.56 11.10 5.85
CA ASN A 70 -3.25 10.77 7.23
C ASN A 70 -3.76 9.37 7.60
N SER A 71 -2.96 8.60 8.34
CA SER A 71 -3.19 7.20 8.69
C SER A 71 -3.37 6.27 7.47
N CYS A 72 -2.72 6.59 6.34
CA CYS A 72 -2.60 5.65 5.23
C CYS A 72 -1.75 4.44 5.65
N ILE A 73 -2.17 3.25 5.24
CA ILE A 73 -1.43 2.00 5.49
C ILE A 73 -0.64 1.65 4.23
N VAL A 74 0.65 1.43 4.36
CA VAL A 74 1.53 1.05 3.25
C VAL A 74 2.15 -0.30 3.57
N CYS A 75 1.94 -1.27 2.69
CA CYS A 75 2.44 -2.63 2.84
C CYS A 75 3.11 -3.11 1.56
N ASN A 76 4.17 -3.89 1.72
CA ASN A 76 4.82 -4.59 0.62
C ASN A 76 4.51 -6.09 0.70
N MET A 77 3.84 -6.62 -0.33
CA MET A 77 3.56 -8.04 -0.48
C MET A 77 4.52 -8.71 -1.50
N GLY A 78 5.37 -7.92 -2.14
CA GLY A 78 6.39 -8.40 -3.06
C GLY A 78 7.57 -9.08 -2.39
N HIS A 79 8.50 -9.57 -3.22
CA HIS A 79 9.67 -10.31 -2.74
C HIS A 79 10.79 -9.40 -2.23
N SER A 80 10.91 -8.20 -2.79
CA SER A 80 12.02 -7.29 -2.51
C SER A 80 11.56 -6.15 -1.62
N ASN A 81 12.34 -5.78 -0.61
CA ASN A 81 12.02 -4.66 0.29
C ASN A 81 12.23 -3.27 -0.36
N THR A 82 12.52 -3.23 -1.67
CA THR A 82 12.86 -2.02 -2.43
C THR A 82 11.69 -1.45 -3.23
N GLU A 83 10.50 -2.04 -3.15
CA GLU A 83 9.32 -1.50 -3.85
C GLU A 83 8.88 -0.16 -3.24
N ILE A 84 9.02 -0.04 -1.93
CA ILE A 84 8.79 1.18 -1.16
C ILE A 84 10.15 1.78 -0.83
N ASP A 85 10.32 3.07 -1.10
CA ASP A 85 11.55 3.79 -0.76
C ASP A 85 11.61 4.14 0.73
N VAL A 86 11.83 3.12 1.57
CA VAL A 86 11.94 3.26 3.02
C VAL A 86 13.20 4.05 3.42
N THR A 87 14.26 3.97 2.61
CA THR A 87 15.53 4.68 2.87
C THR A 87 15.31 6.18 2.83
N SER A 88 14.50 6.68 1.89
CA SER A 88 14.15 8.11 1.80
C SER A 88 13.35 8.63 3.00
N LEU A 89 12.75 7.76 3.81
CA LEU A 89 12.01 8.13 5.02
C LEU A 89 12.91 8.20 6.27
N ARG A 90 14.18 7.80 6.18
CA ARG A 90 15.15 7.92 7.28
C ARG A 90 15.80 9.30 7.31
N THR A 91 14.98 10.35 7.26
CA THR A 91 15.42 11.74 7.39
C THR A 91 15.23 12.22 8.83
N PRO A 92 16.08 13.15 9.34
CA PRO A 92 16.01 13.61 10.72
C PRO A 92 14.72 14.40 11.05
N GLU A 93 14.01 14.86 10.03
CA GLU A 93 12.72 15.55 10.15
C GLU A 93 11.54 14.58 10.44
N LEU A 94 11.70 13.29 10.11
CA LEU A 94 10.66 12.29 10.26
C LEU A 94 10.88 11.51 11.55
N THR A 95 9.83 11.40 12.35
CA THR A 95 9.87 10.62 13.59
C THR A 95 9.29 9.25 13.36
N TRP A 96 9.98 8.24 13.86
CA TRP A 96 9.62 6.83 13.74
C TRP A 96 9.17 6.32 15.10
N GLU A 97 7.90 5.91 15.19
CA GLU A 97 7.31 5.35 16.39
C GLU A 97 6.92 3.89 16.13
N ARG A 98 7.55 2.95 16.85
CA ARG A 98 7.22 1.52 16.74
C ARG A 98 6.03 1.19 17.63
N VAL A 99 4.86 0.98 17.04
CA VAL A 99 3.62 0.71 17.78
C VAL A 99 3.51 -0.75 18.17
N ARG A 100 3.86 -1.65 17.25
CA ARG A 100 3.90 -3.10 17.46
C ARG A 100 5.09 -3.69 16.71
N SER A 101 5.40 -4.95 16.98
CA SER A 101 6.32 -5.70 16.13
C SER A 101 5.86 -5.60 14.68
N GLN A 102 6.74 -5.15 13.78
CA GLN A 102 6.50 -5.06 12.34
C GLN A 102 5.50 -3.97 11.90
N VAL A 103 5.09 -3.09 12.83
CA VAL A 103 4.21 -1.95 12.54
C VAL A 103 4.86 -0.69 13.07
N ASP A 104 5.33 0.14 12.14
CA ASP A 104 5.97 1.42 12.44
C ASP A 104 5.09 2.57 11.95
N HIS A 105 4.98 3.61 12.77
CA HIS A 105 4.38 4.88 12.39
C HIS A 105 5.49 5.83 11.97
N VAL A 106 5.39 6.35 10.76
CA VAL A 106 6.22 7.45 10.28
C VAL A 106 5.40 8.72 10.43
N ILE A 107 5.92 9.68 11.19
CA ILE A 107 5.23 10.92 11.52
C ILE A 107 5.98 12.08 10.89
N TRP A 108 5.26 12.85 10.07
CA TRP A 108 5.72 14.07 9.42
C TRP A 108 5.66 15.25 10.40
N PRO A 109 6.48 16.29 10.18
CA PRO A 109 6.44 17.52 10.99
C PRO A 109 5.07 18.20 10.98
N ASP A 110 4.29 18.00 9.90
CA ASP A 110 2.92 18.51 9.77
C ASP A 110 1.88 17.75 10.65
N GLY A 111 2.32 16.74 11.42
CA GLY A 111 1.44 15.90 12.25
C GLY A 111 0.72 14.78 11.50
N LYS A 112 0.94 14.65 10.18
CA LYS A 112 0.50 13.51 9.38
C LYS A 112 1.27 12.26 9.80
N ARG A 113 0.56 11.14 9.93
CA ARG A 113 1.14 9.81 10.18
C ARG A 113 0.87 8.85 9.04
N VAL A 114 1.83 8.00 8.70
CA VAL A 114 1.65 6.87 7.79
C VAL A 114 2.06 5.60 8.52
N VAL A 115 1.25 4.55 8.38
CA VAL A 115 1.48 3.24 8.99
C VAL A 115 2.24 2.39 7.98
N LEU A 116 3.47 2.05 8.32
CA LEU A 116 4.33 1.22 7.49
C LEU A 116 4.33 -0.22 8.01
N LEU A 117 3.88 -1.14 7.15
CA LEU A 117 3.90 -2.58 7.34
C LEU A 117 5.00 -3.17 6.44
N ALA A 118 6.26 -2.83 6.71
CA ALA A 118 7.35 -3.12 5.78
C ALA A 118 8.57 -3.81 6.39
N GLU A 119 8.62 -4.06 7.70
CA GLU A 119 9.87 -4.57 8.28
C GLU A 119 10.11 -6.08 8.08
N VAL A 120 9.18 -6.85 7.50
CA VAL A 120 9.44 -8.29 7.29
C VAL A 120 8.89 -8.81 5.97
N THR A 121 9.76 -9.51 5.25
CA THR A 121 9.46 -10.49 4.20
C THR A 121 8.26 -11.36 4.60
N LEU A 122 7.45 -11.76 3.61
CA LEU A 122 6.24 -12.62 3.60
C LEU A 122 6.04 -13.73 4.66
N ARG A 123 7.01 -14.06 5.52
CA ARG A 123 6.91 -15.13 6.53
C ARG A 123 6.13 -14.78 7.79
N THR A 124 5.85 -13.51 8.08
CA THR A 124 5.20 -13.13 9.35
C THR A 124 4.31 -11.89 9.24
N ALA A 125 3.47 -11.77 8.20
CA ALA A 125 2.30 -10.89 8.34
C ALA A 125 1.29 -11.63 9.24
N PRO A 126 1.07 -11.24 10.51
CA PRO A 126 0.04 -11.88 11.31
C PRO A 126 -1.30 -11.64 10.61
N ARG A 127 -2.13 -12.69 10.51
CA ARG A 127 -3.53 -12.60 10.05
C ARG A 127 -4.37 -11.54 10.78
N ARG A 128 -3.82 -10.87 11.81
CA ARG A 128 -4.41 -9.79 12.61
C ARG A 128 -4.12 -8.36 12.12
N CYS A 129 -3.23 -8.12 11.15
CA CYS A 129 -3.02 -6.74 10.65
C CYS A 129 -4.22 -6.18 9.88
N PHE A 130 -5.10 -7.06 9.38
CA PHE A 130 -6.35 -6.72 8.70
C PHE A 130 -7.59 -6.93 9.60
N GLU A 131 -7.41 -7.06 10.92
CA GLU A 131 -8.55 -7.08 11.83
C GLU A 131 -9.20 -5.68 11.80
N PRO A 132 -10.52 -5.59 11.56
CA PRO A 132 -11.15 -4.31 11.27
C PRO A 132 -10.95 -3.36 12.45
N LEU A 133 -10.28 -2.23 12.20
CA LEU A 133 -10.38 -1.06 13.06
C LEU A 133 -11.84 -0.61 13.00
N SER A 134 -12.62 -1.11 13.96
CA SER A 134 -14.07 -0.94 14.14
C SER A 134 -14.60 0.39 13.57
N GLY A 135 -15.51 0.29 12.59
CA GLY A 135 -16.51 1.33 12.33
C GLY A 135 -16.33 2.27 11.13
N LYS A 136 -15.55 1.96 10.09
CA LYS A 136 -15.46 2.84 8.90
C LYS A 136 -15.98 2.19 7.60
N ARG A 137 -16.72 3.02 6.84
CA ARG A 137 -17.36 2.80 5.53
C ARG A 137 -16.48 2.02 4.53
N PRO A 138 -17.02 1.37 3.48
CA PRO A 138 -16.21 0.71 2.46
C PRO A 138 -15.20 1.72 1.89
N VAL A 139 -13.92 1.47 2.16
CA VAL A 139 -12.82 2.39 1.88
C VAL A 139 -12.16 2.07 0.53
N PRO A 140 -11.65 3.07 -0.19
CA PRO A 140 -10.81 2.87 -1.35
C PRO A 140 -9.47 2.23 -0.97
N GLU A 141 -9.30 0.97 -1.32
CA GLU A 141 -8.08 0.18 -1.16
C GLU A 141 -7.35 0.10 -2.50
N PHE A 142 -6.04 0.09 -2.48
CA PHE A 142 -5.25 0.26 -3.69
C PHE A 142 -4.13 -0.77 -3.75
N VAL A 143 -4.06 -1.49 -4.87
CA VAL A 143 -3.08 -2.55 -5.11
C VAL A 143 -2.34 -2.24 -6.40
N THR A 144 -1.02 -2.08 -6.33
CA THR A 144 -0.21 -1.94 -7.55
C THR A 144 0.20 -3.32 -8.04
N GLU A 145 -0.16 -3.68 -9.26
CA GLU A 145 0.46 -4.78 -10.01
C GLU A 145 1.52 -4.21 -11.00
N ARG A 146 2.21 -5.11 -11.70
CA ARG A 146 3.59 -5.03 -12.22
C ARG A 146 4.03 -3.79 -13.00
#